data_AF-A0A2V5JLV0-F1
#
_entry.id   AF-A0A2V5JLV0-F1
#
_cell.length_a   1.000
_cell.length_b   1.000
_cell.length_c   1.000
_cell.angle_alpha   90.00
_cell.angle_beta   90.00
_cell.angle_gamma   90.00
#
_symmetry.space_group_name_H-M   'P 1'
#
loop_
_entity.id
_entity.type
_entity.pdbx_description
1 polymer ?
#
loop_
_entity_poly.entity_id
_entity_poly.type
_entity_poly.pdbx_seq_one_letter_code
_entity_poly.pdbx_strand_id
1 'polypeptide(L)'
;MKKKSSTRSTRARRSLGKGGFFNLRALLGITLCIVGLALAILAERDGALRRPDTRATRPYQEPERYMPVPGVGSQTEAARLAQLEQYWHDRLTFPTGRFNPAWVRAAAAQHARMTVGVPSGHYSRLNPASPLPLTPAAFTALGPQPERMTGCFGCYNYTTTEGRINAIAVDPTTTVNGSIVAYSGPVGGGVWKTTNCCSSSTTWTAVTDDPLIATTAIDTVVIDPSNHNTVYAGTGDLNYGSFAMGSQGILKSTDAGDTWAVLGVNVFGMIYN
;
A
#
# COMPACT_ATOMS: atom_id res chain seq x y z
N MET A 1 -10.22 -14.18 90.75
CA MET A 1 -9.83 -15.49 91.33
C MET A 1 -8.55 -15.96 90.63
N LYS A 2 -7.45 -16.14 91.38
CA LYS A 2 -6.19 -16.76 90.94
C LYS A 2 -6.32 -18.29 91.04
N LYS A 3 -5.73 -19.04 90.11
CA LYS A 3 -5.00 -20.28 90.42
C LYS A 3 -3.95 -20.58 89.34
N LYS A 4 -2.73 -20.83 89.83
CA LYS A 4 -1.48 -21.19 89.14
C LYS A 4 -1.32 -22.71 89.11
N SER A 5 -0.30 -23.14 88.34
CA SER A 5 0.59 -24.31 88.57
C SER A 5 0.14 -25.63 87.94
N SER A 6 0.98 -26.51 87.38
CA SER A 6 2.46 -26.62 87.34
C SER A 6 2.88 -27.74 86.34
N THR A 7 4.11 -27.63 85.76
CA THR A 7 5.12 -28.68 85.41
C THR A 7 4.71 -29.96 84.62
N ARG A 8 5.50 -30.57 83.70
CA ARG A 8 6.94 -30.92 83.76
C ARG A 8 7.43 -31.54 82.41
N SER A 9 8.68 -31.21 82.05
CA SER A 9 9.81 -32.03 81.50
C SER A 9 9.69 -32.94 80.26
N THR A 10 10.59 -32.65 79.32
CA THR A 10 11.12 -33.43 78.18
C THR A 10 11.91 -34.69 78.56
N ARG A 11 11.93 -35.70 77.66
CA ARG A 11 12.95 -36.76 77.59
C ARG A 11 13.36 -37.00 76.12
N ALA A 12 14.66 -36.95 75.85
CA ALA A 12 15.28 -37.16 74.55
C ALA A 12 15.36 -38.64 74.14
N ARG A 13 15.38 -38.94 72.84
CA ARG A 13 16.06 -40.11 72.25
C ARG A 13 16.50 -39.83 70.80
N ARG A 14 17.80 -39.94 70.55
CA ARG A 14 18.44 -40.05 69.23
C ARG A 14 18.25 -41.47 68.67
N SER A 15 18.15 -41.59 67.34
CA SER A 15 18.45 -42.78 66.53
C SER A 15 18.54 -42.31 65.05
N LEU A 16 19.73 -42.00 64.51
CA LEU A 16 20.61 -42.87 63.72
C LEU A 16 19.95 -43.59 62.51
N GLY A 17 20.13 -42.96 61.34
CA GLY A 17 20.70 -43.58 60.13
C GLY A 17 19.80 -44.48 59.26
N LYS A 18 19.57 -44.06 58.01
CA LYS A 18 19.54 -44.95 56.83
C LYS A 18 19.75 -44.16 55.53
N GLY A 19 20.90 -44.41 54.90
CA GLY A 19 21.11 -44.55 53.45
C GLY A 19 20.72 -43.39 52.53
N GLY A 20 21.74 -42.72 51.97
CA GLY A 20 21.59 -41.92 50.77
C GLY A 20 21.14 -42.79 49.60
N PHE A 21 19.95 -42.50 49.07
CA PHE A 21 19.51 -43.01 47.78
C PHE A 21 19.67 -41.89 46.76
N PHE A 22 20.60 -42.08 45.83
CA PHE A 22 20.72 -41.27 44.62
C PHE A 22 19.38 -41.27 43.89
N ASN A 23 18.77 -40.10 43.72
CA ASN A 23 17.48 -40.00 43.04
C ASN A 23 17.73 -40.17 41.53
N LEU A 24 17.64 -41.41 41.06
CA LEU A 24 17.92 -41.82 39.68
C LEU A 24 17.14 -40.97 38.65
N ARG A 25 15.95 -40.51 39.04
CA ARG A 25 15.09 -39.63 38.22
C ARG A 25 15.68 -38.23 38.06
N ALA A 26 16.30 -37.68 39.10
CA ALA A 26 16.98 -36.38 39.03
C ALA A 26 18.24 -36.47 38.16
N LEU A 27 18.98 -37.58 38.26
CA LEU A 27 20.14 -37.84 37.41
C LEU A 27 19.73 -37.98 35.93
N LEU A 28 18.70 -38.77 35.63
CA LEU A 28 18.15 -38.89 34.27
C LEU A 28 17.66 -37.55 33.71
N GLY A 29 16.99 -36.73 34.53
CA GLY A 29 16.51 -35.40 34.12
C GLY A 29 17.66 -34.43 33.79
N ILE A 30 18.72 -34.43 34.59
CA ILE A 30 19.91 -33.61 34.36
C ILE A 30 20.65 -34.08 33.10
N THR A 31 20.82 -35.39 32.90
CA THR A 31 21.48 -35.93 31.71
C THR A 31 20.70 -35.60 30.44
N LEU A 32 19.37 -35.70 30.46
CA LEU A 32 18.52 -35.30 29.32
C LEU A 32 18.62 -33.81 29.00
N CYS A 33 18.70 -32.94 30.01
CA CYS A 33 18.90 -31.51 29.80
C CYS A 33 20.28 -31.21 29.19
N ILE A 34 21.34 -31.87 29.66
CA ILE A 34 22.70 -31.68 29.14
C ILE A 34 22.80 -32.19 27.70
N VAL A 35 22.18 -33.33 27.38
CA VAL A 35 22.11 -33.85 26.01
C VAL A 35 21.31 -32.91 25.09
N GLY A 36 20.19 -32.37 25.57
CA GLY A 36 19.42 -31.38 24.82
C GLY A 36 20.20 -30.10 24.54
N LEU A 37 20.97 -29.61 25.52
CA LEU A 37 21.83 -28.44 25.35
C LEU A 37 22.98 -28.71 24.37
N ALA A 38 23.61 -29.90 24.46
CA ALA A 38 24.68 -30.31 23.55
C ALA A 38 24.18 -30.45 22.10
N LEU A 39 22.97 -30.99 21.90
CA LEU A 39 22.33 -31.07 20.59
C LEU A 39 21.98 -29.70 20.02
N ALA A 40 21.55 -28.73 20.84
CA ALA A 40 21.31 -27.36 20.40
C ALA A 40 22.61 -26.65 19.96
N ILE A 41 23.70 -26.81 20.72
CA ILE A 41 25.01 -26.24 20.39
C ILE A 41 25.60 -26.89 19.12
N LEU A 42 25.38 -28.20 18.93
CA LEU A 42 25.80 -28.91 17.71
C LEU A 42 24.96 -28.49 16.49
N ALA A 43 23.65 -28.26 16.66
CA ALA A 43 22.78 -27.75 15.61
C ALA A 43 23.14 -26.30 15.20
N GLU A 44 23.57 -25.46 16.13
CA GLU A 44 24.10 -24.12 15.83
C GLU A 44 25.45 -24.18 15.11
N ARG A 45 26.31 -25.17 15.41
CA ARG A 45 27.58 -25.39 14.69
C ARG A 45 27.37 -25.85 13.24
N ASP A 46 26.41 -26.74 12.98
CA ASP A 46 26.06 -27.14 11.62
C ASP A 46 25.32 -26.03 10.86
N GLY A 47 24.53 -25.20 11.55
CA GLY A 47 23.92 -23.99 10.98
C GLY A 47 24.94 -22.91 10.60
N ALA A 48 26.06 -22.83 11.32
CA ALA A 48 27.15 -21.89 11.03
C ALA A 48 28.06 -22.34 9.87
N LEU A 49 28.18 -23.66 9.62
CA LEU A 49 28.97 -24.22 8.50
C LEU A 49 28.16 -24.43 7.21
N ARG A 50 26.84 -24.23 7.27
CA ARG A 50 25.92 -24.41 6.13
C ARG A 50 25.15 -23.14 5.81
N ARG A 51 25.84 -22.00 5.79
CA ARG A 51 25.45 -20.94 4.84
C ARG A 51 26.07 -21.32 3.50
N PRO A 52 25.29 -21.75 2.50
CA PRO A 52 25.80 -21.70 1.15
C PRO A 52 26.10 -20.23 0.89
N ASP A 53 27.37 -19.94 0.68
CA ASP A 53 27.80 -18.67 0.13
C ASP A 53 27.14 -18.56 -1.24
N THR A 54 25.92 -18.01 -1.27
CA THR A 54 25.22 -17.62 -2.49
C THR A 54 25.80 -16.30 -3.00
N ARG A 55 27.14 -16.20 -2.95
CA ARG A 55 27.96 -15.46 -3.89
C ARG A 55 28.38 -16.37 -5.04
N ALA A 56 27.49 -17.27 -5.47
CA ALA A 56 27.34 -17.42 -6.90
C ALA A 56 26.97 -16.02 -7.41
N THR A 57 27.93 -15.37 -8.05
CA THR A 57 27.71 -14.20 -8.90
C THR A 57 26.54 -14.55 -9.83
N ARG A 58 25.30 -14.29 -9.39
CA ARG A 58 24.24 -14.01 -10.34
C ARG A 58 24.83 -12.88 -11.16
N PRO A 59 25.05 -13.06 -12.48
CA PRO A 59 25.39 -11.90 -13.30
C PRO A 59 24.32 -10.86 -12.96
N TYR A 60 24.76 -9.65 -12.65
CA TYR A 60 23.86 -8.54 -12.47
C TYR A 60 23.03 -8.49 -13.75
N GLN A 61 21.80 -9.00 -13.71
CA GLN A 61 20.86 -8.81 -14.81
C GLN A 61 20.49 -7.35 -14.67
N GLU A 62 21.18 -6.54 -15.47
CA GLU A 62 20.81 -5.17 -15.70
C GLU A 62 19.30 -5.15 -15.92
N PRO A 63 18.52 -4.36 -15.15
CA PRO A 63 17.09 -4.30 -15.32
C PRO A 63 16.80 -4.04 -16.79
N GLU A 64 15.82 -4.76 -17.36
CA GLU A 64 15.46 -4.56 -18.76
C GLU A 64 15.26 -3.08 -19.02
N ARG A 65 16.17 -2.54 -19.84
CA ARG A 65 16.22 -1.12 -20.13
C ARG A 65 14.91 -0.78 -20.84
N TYR A 66 14.19 0.21 -20.32
CA TYR A 66 12.88 0.63 -20.86
C TYR A 66 12.93 0.97 -22.36
N MET A 67 14.10 1.40 -22.85
CA MET A 67 14.36 1.56 -24.27
C MET A 67 15.44 0.57 -24.74
N PRO A 68 15.25 -0.06 -25.92
CA PRO A 68 16.29 -0.84 -26.58
C PRO A 68 17.60 -0.10 -26.70
N VAL A 69 18.70 -0.85 -26.62
CA VAL A 69 19.99 -0.41 -27.14
C VAL A 69 20.09 -0.91 -28.58
N PRO A 70 20.49 -0.06 -29.55
CA PRO A 70 20.68 -0.49 -30.92
C PRO A 70 21.61 -1.69 -31.04
N GLY A 71 21.17 -2.74 -31.75
CA GLY A 71 22.01 -3.90 -32.10
C GLY A 71 21.93 -5.12 -31.18
N VAL A 72 20.92 -5.21 -30.29
CA VAL A 72 20.75 -6.37 -29.40
C VAL A 72 19.40 -7.06 -29.68
N GLY A 73 19.42 -8.22 -30.37
CA GLY A 73 18.24 -9.06 -30.61
C GLY A 73 18.34 -9.95 -31.85
N SER A 74 17.54 -11.03 -31.91
CA SER A 74 17.43 -11.93 -33.08
C SER A 74 16.51 -11.39 -34.19
N GLN A 75 15.72 -10.37 -33.89
CA GLN A 75 15.00 -9.58 -34.88
C GLN A 75 15.92 -8.49 -35.43
N THR A 76 15.75 -8.13 -36.70
CA THR A 76 16.47 -6.98 -37.28
C THR A 76 16.14 -5.72 -36.48
N GLU A 77 17.15 -4.91 -36.17
CA GLU A 77 17.00 -3.65 -35.42
C GLU A 77 15.84 -2.78 -35.97
N ALA A 78 15.72 -2.72 -37.30
CA ALA A 78 14.65 -2.01 -37.98
C ALA A 78 13.24 -2.54 -37.62
N ALA A 79 13.05 -3.86 -37.51
CA ALA A 79 11.76 -4.44 -37.13
C ALA A 79 11.40 -4.12 -35.66
N ARG A 80 12.41 -4.14 -34.78
CA ARG A 80 12.23 -3.77 -33.36
C ARG A 80 11.86 -2.30 -33.19
N LEU A 81 12.55 -1.41 -33.90
CA LEU A 81 12.26 0.03 -33.88
C LEU A 81 10.88 0.33 -34.47
N ALA A 82 10.49 -0.32 -35.56
CA ALA A 82 9.16 -0.18 -36.14
C ALA A 82 8.04 -0.63 -35.19
N GLN A 83 8.24 -1.73 -34.45
CA GLN A 83 7.28 -2.16 -33.42
C GLN A 83 7.14 -1.15 -32.29
N LEU A 84 8.23 -0.52 -31.86
CA LEU A 84 8.20 0.52 -30.83
C LEU A 84 7.54 1.80 -31.32
N GLU A 85 7.86 2.22 -32.55
CA GLU A 85 7.23 3.37 -33.17
C GLU A 85 5.71 3.16 -33.27
N GLN A 86 5.28 1.99 -33.75
CA GLN A 86 3.86 1.62 -33.80
C GLN A 86 3.23 1.60 -32.40
N TYR A 87 3.88 0.98 -31.42
CA TYR A 87 3.42 0.92 -30.04
C TYR A 87 3.19 2.30 -29.43
N TRP A 88 4.14 3.21 -29.62
CA TRP A 88 4.05 4.57 -29.12
C TRP A 88 3.05 5.41 -29.90
N HIS A 89 2.97 5.22 -31.22
CA HIS A 89 1.98 5.87 -32.06
C HIS A 89 0.57 5.50 -31.61
N ASP A 90 0.27 4.21 -31.47
CA ASP A 90 -1.06 3.73 -31.07
C ASP A 90 -1.45 4.28 -29.70
N ARG A 91 -0.52 4.31 -28.73
CA ARG A 91 -0.77 4.87 -27.40
C ARG A 91 -1.03 6.37 -27.38
N LEU A 92 -0.24 7.14 -28.14
CA LEU A 92 -0.36 8.60 -28.14
C LEU A 92 -1.55 9.09 -28.98
N THR A 93 -2.13 8.22 -29.81
CA THR A 93 -3.18 8.60 -30.76
C THR A 93 -4.52 7.92 -30.54
N PHE A 94 -4.58 6.96 -29.62
CA PHE A 94 -5.83 6.35 -29.19
C PHE A 94 -6.84 7.43 -28.74
N PRO A 95 -8.13 7.29 -29.08
CA PRO A 95 -8.77 6.21 -29.85
C PRO A 95 -8.73 6.42 -31.37
N THR A 96 -8.26 7.57 -31.83
CA THR A 96 -8.48 8.01 -33.22
C THR A 96 -7.40 7.54 -34.20
N GLY A 97 -6.23 7.11 -33.71
CA GLY A 97 -5.07 6.82 -34.55
C GLY A 97 -4.46 8.08 -35.19
N ARG A 98 -4.90 9.28 -34.80
CA ARG A 98 -4.46 10.55 -35.39
C ARG A 98 -3.59 11.33 -34.40
N PHE A 99 -2.31 11.44 -34.71
CA PHE A 99 -1.41 12.40 -34.07
C PHE A 99 -1.24 13.63 -34.96
N ASN A 100 -1.49 14.83 -34.43
CA ASN A 100 -1.00 16.04 -35.06
C ASN A 100 0.15 16.63 -34.24
N PRO A 101 1.39 16.67 -34.78
CA PRO A 101 2.53 17.31 -34.10
C PRO A 101 2.29 18.78 -33.70
N ALA A 102 1.30 19.45 -34.29
CA ALA A 102 0.87 20.78 -33.87
C ALA A 102 0.29 20.79 -32.44
N TRP A 103 -0.34 19.70 -31.99
CA TRP A 103 -0.89 19.60 -30.64
C TRP A 103 0.20 19.59 -29.57
N VAL A 104 1.29 18.85 -29.79
CA VAL A 104 2.43 18.86 -28.86
C VAL A 104 3.10 20.22 -28.82
N ARG A 105 3.24 20.89 -29.96
CA ARG A 105 3.75 22.27 -30.01
C ARG A 105 2.84 23.25 -29.26
N ALA A 106 1.52 23.11 -29.41
CA ALA A 106 0.55 23.93 -28.68
C ALA A 106 0.58 23.64 -27.17
N ALA A 107 0.69 22.37 -26.76
CA ALA A 107 0.83 21.97 -25.37
C ALA A 107 2.13 22.51 -24.76
N ALA A 108 3.26 22.43 -25.47
CA ALA A 108 4.53 23.01 -25.05
C ALA A 108 4.44 24.54 -24.87
N ALA A 109 3.74 25.23 -25.79
CA ALA A 109 3.51 26.66 -25.68
C ALA A 109 2.62 27.04 -24.47
N GLN A 110 1.65 26.20 -24.12
CA GLN A 110 0.83 26.38 -22.90
C GLN A 110 1.63 26.07 -21.64
N HIS A 111 2.39 24.97 -21.63
CA HIS A 111 3.26 24.60 -20.52
C HIS A 111 4.26 25.71 -20.19
N ALA A 112 4.85 26.35 -21.21
CA ALA A 112 5.76 27.48 -21.01
C ALA A 112 5.10 28.71 -20.34
N ARG A 113 3.76 28.80 -20.35
CA ARG A 113 2.99 29.84 -19.64
C ARG A 113 2.60 29.42 -18.23
N MET A 114 2.69 28.13 -17.91
CA MET A 114 2.46 27.65 -16.55
C MET A 114 3.69 27.99 -15.71
N THR A 115 3.47 28.59 -14.55
CA THR A 115 4.56 28.82 -13.59
C THR A 115 5.03 27.47 -13.08
N VAL A 116 6.19 27.01 -13.54
CA VAL A 116 6.86 25.83 -13.00
C VAL A 116 7.67 26.27 -11.79
N GLY A 117 7.36 25.71 -10.65
CA GLY A 117 8.07 25.98 -9.40
C GLY A 117 7.69 24.94 -8.37
N VAL A 118 8.45 24.87 -7.28
CA VAL A 118 7.93 24.17 -6.11
C VAL A 118 6.74 24.98 -5.61
N PRO A 119 5.58 24.35 -5.33
CA PRO A 119 4.41 25.08 -4.84
C PRO A 119 4.83 26.02 -3.71
N SER A 120 4.33 27.25 -3.73
CA SER A 120 4.53 28.19 -2.63
C SER A 120 3.82 27.65 -1.39
N GLY A 121 4.49 26.77 -0.67
CA GLY A 121 4.12 26.30 0.64
C GLY A 121 5.14 26.83 1.62
N HIS A 122 4.68 27.27 2.79
CA HIS A 122 5.56 27.26 3.94
C HIS A 122 5.93 25.79 4.17
N TYR A 123 7.15 25.39 3.78
CA TYR A 123 7.66 24.10 4.22
C TYR A 123 7.67 24.14 5.74
N SER A 124 6.67 23.50 6.34
CA SER A 124 6.65 23.29 7.77
C SER A 124 7.95 22.59 8.10
N ARG A 125 8.83 23.23 8.87
CA ARG A 125 9.90 22.49 9.54
C ARG A 125 9.20 21.35 10.26
N LEU A 126 9.66 20.11 10.05
CA LEU A 126 9.10 18.94 10.73
C LEU A 126 8.99 19.30 12.21
N ASN A 127 7.76 19.48 12.67
CA ASN A 127 7.48 19.83 14.05
C ASN A 127 7.23 18.51 14.77
N PRO A 128 8.15 18.03 15.61
CA PRO A 128 7.96 16.79 16.35
C PRO A 128 6.76 16.87 17.31
N ALA A 129 6.31 18.08 17.65
CA ALA A 129 5.13 18.35 18.46
C ALA A 129 3.86 18.58 17.61
N SER A 130 3.91 18.40 16.28
CA SER A 130 2.71 18.36 15.44
C SER A 130 1.82 17.20 15.90
N PRO A 131 0.48 17.36 15.94
CA PRO A 131 -0.43 16.23 16.14
C PRO A 131 -0.45 15.25 14.96
N LEU A 132 0.21 15.59 13.84
CA LEU A 132 0.43 14.75 12.66
C LEU A 132 1.94 14.59 12.37
N PRO A 133 2.78 14.16 13.32
CA PRO A 133 4.21 14.12 13.10
C PRO A 133 4.54 12.86 12.27
N LEU A 134 5.15 13.04 11.11
CA LEU A 134 5.72 11.92 10.34
C LEU A 134 7.02 11.49 11.01
N THR A 135 6.95 10.45 11.86
CA THR A 135 8.13 9.85 12.49
C THR A 135 8.18 8.36 12.18
N PRO A 136 9.35 7.71 12.26
CA PRO A 136 9.43 6.25 12.11
C PRO A 136 8.58 5.47 13.13
N ALA A 137 8.18 6.10 14.24
CA ALA A 137 7.44 5.48 15.33
C ALA A 137 5.95 5.84 15.37
N ALA A 138 5.52 6.84 14.59
CA ALA A 138 4.14 7.33 14.60
C ALA A 138 3.73 7.80 13.20
N PHE A 139 2.60 7.26 12.73
CA PHE A 139 1.95 7.62 11.47
C PHE A 139 0.48 7.91 11.76
N THR A 140 -0.04 9.02 11.26
CA THR A 140 -1.47 9.32 11.30
C THR A 140 -2.07 8.97 9.94
N ALA A 141 -2.92 7.94 9.91
CA ALA A 141 -3.66 7.60 8.70
C ALA A 141 -4.64 8.73 8.33
N LEU A 142 -4.43 9.33 7.16
CA LEU A 142 -5.31 10.37 6.60
C LEU A 142 -6.10 9.90 5.39
N GLY A 143 -5.81 8.72 4.85
CA GLY A 143 -6.53 8.14 3.71
C GLY A 143 -7.80 7.39 4.11
N PRO A 144 -8.52 6.83 3.13
CA PRO A 144 -9.59 5.87 3.39
C PRO A 144 -9.13 4.75 4.33
N GLN A 145 -10.01 4.32 5.23
CA GLN A 145 -9.69 3.23 6.17
C GLN A 145 -9.67 1.88 5.43
N PRO A 146 -8.85 0.92 5.88
CA PRO A 146 -8.89 -0.44 5.36
C PRO A 146 -10.29 -1.04 5.49
N GLU A 147 -10.81 -1.59 4.41
CA GLU A 147 -12.15 -2.18 4.35
C GLU A 147 -12.11 -3.68 4.59
N ARG A 148 -13.18 -4.21 5.19
CA ARG A 148 -13.28 -5.65 5.42
C ARG A 148 -13.58 -6.38 4.10
N MET A 149 -12.77 -7.37 3.76
CA MET A 149 -13.02 -8.22 2.61
C MET A 149 -14.29 -9.06 2.85
N THR A 150 -15.37 -8.74 2.12
CA THR A 150 -16.69 -9.39 2.27
C THR A 150 -17.21 -10.04 0.98
N GLY A 151 -16.49 -9.91 -0.13
CA GLY A 151 -17.01 -10.23 -1.48
C GLY A 151 -16.57 -11.54 -2.12
N CYS A 152 -15.67 -12.33 -1.51
CA CYS A 152 -15.26 -13.62 -2.11
C CYS A 152 -15.63 -14.82 -1.23
N PHE A 153 -16.45 -15.72 -1.80
CA PHE A 153 -16.76 -17.01 -1.21
C PHE A 153 -15.64 -18.03 -1.47
N GLY A 154 -15.02 -18.55 -0.41
CA GLY A 154 -13.95 -19.56 -0.51
C GLY A 154 -12.55 -19.03 -0.83
N CYS A 155 -12.37 -17.71 -0.96
CA CYS A 155 -11.04 -17.10 -1.02
C CYS A 155 -10.35 -17.08 0.36
N TYR A 156 -9.04 -16.83 0.33
CA TYR A 156 -8.31 -16.43 1.51
C TYR A 156 -8.93 -15.16 2.12
N ASN A 157 -9.19 -15.17 3.42
CA ASN A 157 -9.71 -14.02 4.14
C ASN A 157 -8.54 -13.15 4.62
N TYR A 158 -8.27 -12.06 3.90
CA TYR A 158 -7.26 -11.07 4.27
C TYR A 158 -7.71 -10.09 5.37
N THR A 159 -8.84 -10.37 6.02
CA THR A 159 -9.51 -9.52 7.01
C THR A 159 -9.80 -8.12 6.50
N THR A 160 -8.94 -7.15 6.80
CA THR A 160 -9.01 -5.76 6.35
C THR A 160 -7.96 -5.52 5.29
N THR A 161 -8.37 -4.99 4.16
CA THR A 161 -7.51 -4.75 3.01
C THR A 161 -7.52 -3.28 2.63
N GLU A 162 -6.35 -2.81 2.18
CA GLU A 162 -6.16 -1.49 1.61
C GLU A 162 -5.73 -1.63 0.14
N GLY A 163 -5.99 -0.59 -0.65
CA GLY A 163 -5.76 -0.58 -2.09
C GLY A 163 -4.72 0.46 -2.51
N ARG A 164 -4.18 0.28 -3.72
CA ARG A 164 -3.31 1.28 -4.35
C ARG A 164 -4.13 2.51 -4.75
N ILE A 165 -3.61 3.70 -4.44
CA ILE A 165 -4.16 4.99 -4.86
C ILE A 165 -3.42 5.46 -6.12
N ASN A 166 -4.15 5.83 -7.17
CA ASN A 166 -3.61 6.44 -8.38
C ASN A 166 -3.63 7.97 -8.30
N ALA A 167 -4.71 8.55 -7.76
CA ALA A 167 -4.91 10.00 -7.75
C ALA A 167 -5.45 10.53 -6.42
N ILE A 168 -5.05 11.75 -6.08
CA ILE A 168 -5.64 12.56 -5.02
C ILE A 168 -5.84 13.97 -5.57
N ALA A 169 -7.04 14.52 -5.39
CA ALA A 169 -7.37 15.90 -5.72
C ALA A 169 -7.82 16.63 -4.45
N VAL A 170 -7.19 17.76 -4.13
CA VAL A 170 -7.53 18.57 -2.95
C VAL A 170 -8.18 19.86 -3.43
N ASP A 171 -9.32 20.22 -2.84
CA ASP A 171 -10.00 21.48 -3.14
C ASP A 171 -9.16 22.66 -2.61
N PRO A 172 -8.65 23.54 -3.49
CA PRO A 172 -7.78 24.63 -3.09
C PRO A 172 -8.49 25.77 -2.33
N THR A 173 -9.82 25.80 -2.29
CA THR A 173 -10.60 26.78 -1.50
C THR A 173 -10.76 26.37 -0.05
N THR A 174 -10.55 25.09 0.28
CA THR A 174 -10.62 24.59 1.65
C THR A 174 -9.20 24.53 2.22
N THR A 175 -8.87 25.42 3.15
CA THR A 175 -7.48 25.59 3.62
C THR A 175 -7.28 25.33 5.11
N VAL A 176 -8.35 24.99 5.84
CA VAL A 176 -8.31 24.79 7.29
C VAL A 176 -8.37 23.30 7.61
N ASN A 177 -7.35 22.78 8.30
CA ASN A 177 -7.31 21.39 8.78
C ASN A 177 -8.62 21.02 9.52
N GLY A 178 -9.16 19.85 9.25
CA GLY A 178 -10.47 19.40 9.75
C GLY A 178 -11.66 19.88 8.91
N SER A 179 -11.44 20.67 7.86
CA SER A 179 -12.47 21.08 6.89
C SER A 179 -12.02 20.97 5.42
N ILE A 180 -10.83 20.40 5.18
CA ILE A 180 -10.30 20.23 3.83
C ILE A 180 -11.13 19.18 3.08
N VAL A 181 -11.58 19.56 1.89
CA VAL A 181 -12.25 18.66 0.95
C VAL A 181 -11.22 18.05 0.02
N ALA A 182 -11.26 16.74 -0.13
CA ALA A 182 -10.40 16.03 -1.06
C ALA A 182 -11.09 14.80 -1.63
N TYR A 183 -10.61 14.37 -2.79
CA TYR A 183 -11.05 13.17 -3.50
C TYR A 183 -9.86 12.23 -3.72
N SER A 184 -10.11 10.94 -3.69
CA SER A 184 -9.13 9.89 -3.92
C SER A 184 -9.64 8.93 -4.99
N GLY A 185 -8.76 8.61 -5.93
CA GLY A 185 -8.97 7.67 -7.03
C GLY A 185 -8.08 6.45 -6.86
N PRO A 186 -8.57 5.35 -6.27
CA PRO A 186 -7.90 4.06 -6.24
C PRO A 186 -8.02 3.29 -7.56
N VAL A 187 -7.10 2.34 -7.75
CA VAL A 187 -7.09 1.39 -8.89
C VAL A 187 -8.37 0.58 -9.00
N GLY A 188 -9.03 0.36 -7.86
CA GLY A 188 -10.32 -0.29 -7.73
C GLY A 188 -10.96 0.17 -6.43
N GLY A 189 -12.29 0.27 -6.41
CA GLY A 189 -13.05 0.74 -5.25
C GLY A 189 -13.70 2.12 -5.40
N GLY A 190 -13.70 2.70 -6.61
CA GLY A 190 -14.48 3.91 -6.93
C GLY A 190 -13.86 5.19 -6.39
N VAL A 191 -14.52 6.34 -6.57
CA VAL A 191 -14.05 7.62 -6.04
C VAL A 191 -14.42 7.72 -4.56
N TRP A 192 -13.46 8.15 -3.74
CA TRP A 192 -13.69 8.45 -2.32
C TRP A 192 -13.60 9.95 -2.08
N LYS A 193 -14.43 10.46 -1.18
CA LYS A 193 -14.47 11.89 -0.78
C LYS A 193 -14.27 12.02 0.72
N THR A 194 -13.57 13.07 1.12
CA THR A 194 -13.51 13.57 2.49
C THR A 194 -13.89 15.05 2.51
N THR A 195 -14.46 15.51 3.63
CA THR A 195 -14.77 16.93 3.88
C THR A 195 -14.15 17.43 5.18
N ASN A 196 -13.36 16.60 5.86
CA ASN A 196 -12.78 16.87 7.17
C ASN A 196 -11.31 16.44 7.25
N CYS A 197 -10.59 16.54 6.13
CA CYS A 197 -9.24 16.02 6.01
C CYS A 197 -8.21 16.75 6.90
N CYS A 198 -7.03 16.15 6.98
CA CYS A 198 -5.82 16.71 7.61
C CYS A 198 -5.94 16.84 9.13
N SER A 199 -6.63 15.89 9.77
CA SER A 199 -6.59 15.63 11.21
C SER A 199 -6.66 14.12 11.49
N SER A 200 -6.40 13.71 12.74
CA SER A 200 -6.54 12.30 13.16
C SER A 200 -7.98 11.78 13.12
N SER A 201 -8.97 12.65 12.88
CA SER A 201 -10.38 12.29 12.72
C SER A 201 -10.83 12.31 11.25
N THR A 202 -9.89 12.32 10.30
CA THR A 202 -10.20 12.32 8.87
C THR A 202 -11.02 11.08 8.51
N THR A 203 -12.14 11.29 7.83
CA THR A 203 -13.03 10.23 7.35
C THR A 203 -13.22 10.34 5.85
N TRP A 204 -13.34 9.20 5.18
CA TRP A 204 -13.62 9.12 3.76
C TRP A 204 -14.88 8.29 3.51
N THR A 205 -15.58 8.60 2.43
CA THR A 205 -16.77 7.87 1.98
C THR A 205 -16.68 7.61 0.49
N ALA A 206 -17.04 6.40 0.06
CA ALA A 206 -17.19 6.08 -1.36
C ALA A 206 -18.38 6.87 -1.92
N VAL A 207 -18.15 7.58 -3.03
CA VAL A 207 -19.16 8.44 -3.67
C VAL A 207 -19.57 7.97 -5.07
N THR A 208 -19.14 6.77 -5.45
CA THR A 208 -19.49 6.13 -6.74
C THR A 208 -20.02 4.71 -6.55
N ASP A 209 -20.56 4.40 -5.37
CA ASP A 209 -21.26 3.12 -5.12
C ASP A 209 -22.66 3.18 -5.77
N ASP A 210 -22.68 3.25 -7.10
CA ASP A 210 -23.87 3.31 -7.94
C ASP A 210 -23.87 2.13 -8.91
N PRO A 211 -24.93 1.31 -8.96
CA PRO A 211 -25.03 0.18 -9.89
C PRO A 211 -24.97 0.57 -11.38
N LEU A 212 -25.19 1.84 -11.73
CA LEU A 212 -25.08 2.36 -13.10
C LEU A 212 -23.62 2.64 -13.52
N ILE A 213 -22.68 2.68 -12.57
CA ILE A 213 -21.26 2.85 -12.84
C ILE A 213 -20.63 1.46 -12.94
N ALA A 214 -20.32 1.03 -14.16
CA ALA A 214 -19.89 -0.34 -14.43
C ALA A 214 -18.38 -0.60 -14.25
N THR A 215 -17.61 0.37 -13.72
CA THR A 215 -16.21 0.22 -13.33
C THR A 215 -15.90 0.93 -12.02
N THR A 216 -15.06 0.33 -11.19
CA THR A 216 -14.58 0.93 -9.94
C THR A 216 -13.12 1.40 -10.04
N ALA A 217 -12.51 1.29 -11.21
CA ALA A 217 -11.13 1.68 -11.43
C ALA A 217 -11.02 3.15 -11.79
N ILE A 218 -10.22 3.89 -11.02
CA ILE A 218 -10.02 5.33 -11.19
C ILE A 218 -8.53 5.61 -11.41
N ASP A 219 -8.21 6.21 -12.54
CA ASP A 219 -6.84 6.60 -12.91
C ASP A 219 -6.54 8.02 -12.41
N THR A 220 -7.48 8.93 -12.62
CA THR A 220 -7.32 10.35 -12.32
C THR A 220 -8.59 10.96 -11.73
N VAL A 221 -8.43 11.95 -10.88
CA VAL A 221 -9.52 12.79 -10.36
C VAL A 221 -9.07 14.24 -10.41
N VAL A 222 -9.94 15.12 -10.90
CA VAL A 222 -9.69 16.56 -10.99
C VAL A 222 -10.93 17.34 -10.59
N ILE A 223 -10.71 18.47 -9.93
CA ILE A 223 -11.75 19.43 -9.54
C ILE A 223 -11.70 20.59 -10.54
N ASP A 224 -12.86 21.02 -11.03
CA ASP A 224 -12.95 22.20 -11.90
C ASP A 224 -12.57 23.46 -11.10
N PRO A 225 -11.51 24.20 -11.48
CA PRO A 225 -11.07 25.38 -10.75
C PRO A 225 -12.04 26.56 -10.83
N SER A 226 -13.01 26.52 -11.75
CA SER A 226 -14.03 27.56 -11.90
C SER A 226 -15.31 27.27 -11.13
N ASN A 227 -15.59 25.99 -10.84
CA ASN A 227 -16.74 25.56 -10.05
C ASN A 227 -16.40 24.25 -9.33
N HIS A 228 -16.10 24.35 -8.05
CA HIS A 228 -15.61 23.23 -7.26
C HIS A 228 -16.64 22.13 -6.99
N ASN A 229 -17.92 22.38 -7.27
CA ASN A 229 -18.94 21.33 -7.30
C ASN A 229 -18.79 20.42 -8.53
N THR A 230 -18.05 20.84 -9.55
CA THR A 230 -17.80 20.02 -10.73
C THR A 230 -16.51 19.23 -10.55
N VAL A 231 -16.63 17.90 -10.57
CA VAL A 231 -15.51 16.97 -10.41
C VAL A 231 -15.54 15.98 -11.56
N TYR A 232 -14.36 15.67 -12.11
CA TYR A 232 -14.19 14.65 -13.14
C TYR A 232 -13.30 13.53 -12.63
N ALA A 233 -13.67 12.29 -12.93
CA ALA A 233 -12.83 11.13 -12.69
C ALA A 233 -12.62 10.35 -14.00
N GLY A 234 -11.36 10.17 -14.39
CA GLY A 234 -11.00 9.30 -15.50
C GLY A 234 -10.98 7.85 -15.02
N THR A 235 -11.73 6.98 -15.69
CA THR A 235 -11.84 5.57 -15.30
C THR A 235 -10.77 4.71 -15.95
N GLY A 236 -10.41 3.59 -15.31
CA GLY A 236 -9.42 2.61 -15.75
C GLY A 236 -8.14 2.61 -14.91
N ASP A 237 -7.21 1.72 -15.25
CA ASP A 237 -5.85 1.68 -14.70
C ASP A 237 -4.85 1.27 -15.79
N LEU A 238 -3.97 2.19 -16.19
CA LEU A 238 -3.00 1.97 -17.28
C LEU A 238 -1.66 1.39 -16.80
N ASN A 239 -1.58 0.85 -15.59
CA ASN A 239 -0.34 0.25 -15.08
C ASN A 239 -0.06 -1.15 -15.65
N TYR A 240 -0.97 -1.73 -16.46
CA TYR A 240 -0.85 -3.02 -17.17
C TYR A 240 -0.36 -4.21 -16.33
N GLY A 241 -0.49 -4.14 -15.00
CA GLY A 241 -0.17 -5.24 -14.10
C GLY A 241 -1.30 -6.26 -14.04
N SER A 242 -1.04 -7.39 -13.38
CA SER A 242 -2.13 -8.21 -12.85
C SER A 242 -3.01 -7.29 -12.00
N PHE A 243 -4.32 -7.25 -12.24
CA PHE A 243 -5.32 -6.35 -11.64
C PHE A 243 -5.49 -4.94 -12.28
N ALA A 244 -4.94 -4.68 -13.47
CA ALA A 244 -5.35 -3.52 -14.25
C ALA A 244 -6.78 -3.71 -14.80
N MET A 245 -7.61 -2.67 -14.70
CA MET A 245 -9.02 -2.68 -15.14
C MET A 245 -9.25 -1.68 -16.27
N GLY A 246 -10.16 -2.02 -17.17
CA GLY A 246 -10.48 -1.19 -18.34
C GLY A 246 -11.20 0.11 -17.98
N SER A 247 -11.05 1.10 -18.87
CA SER A 247 -11.81 2.35 -18.82
C SER A 247 -13.23 2.17 -19.35
N GLN A 248 -14.18 2.94 -18.82
CA GLN A 248 -15.58 3.02 -19.26
C GLN A 248 -16.04 4.47 -19.41
N GLY A 249 -15.15 5.38 -19.80
CA GLY A 249 -15.49 6.79 -19.94
C GLY A 249 -14.92 7.68 -18.85
N ILE A 250 -15.46 8.89 -18.78
CA ILE A 250 -15.16 9.89 -17.76
C ILE A 250 -16.40 10.04 -16.89
N LEU A 251 -16.26 9.87 -15.58
CA LEU A 251 -17.31 10.22 -14.64
C LEU A 251 -17.28 11.73 -14.43
N LYS A 252 -18.44 12.38 -14.48
CA LYS A 252 -18.61 13.80 -14.16
C LYS A 252 -19.67 13.96 -13.08
N SER A 253 -19.33 14.66 -12.02
CA SER A 253 -20.28 15.19 -11.06
C SER A 253 -20.39 16.71 -11.24
N THR A 254 -21.55 17.27 -10.91
CA THR A 254 -21.79 18.72 -10.81
C THR A 254 -22.29 19.14 -9.41
N ASP A 255 -22.27 18.21 -8.47
CA ASP A 255 -22.75 18.32 -7.08
C ASP A 255 -21.72 17.78 -6.09
N ALA A 256 -20.44 18.06 -6.35
CA ALA A 256 -19.29 17.72 -5.51
C ALA A 256 -19.14 16.20 -5.25
N GLY A 257 -19.59 15.36 -6.17
CA GLY A 257 -19.49 13.91 -6.12
C GLY A 257 -20.73 13.21 -5.57
N ASP A 258 -21.82 13.91 -5.28
CA ASP A 258 -23.03 13.27 -4.76
C ASP A 258 -23.73 12.41 -5.84
N THR A 259 -23.71 12.86 -7.10
CA THR A 259 -24.15 12.09 -8.27
C THR A 259 -23.16 12.19 -9.42
N TRP A 260 -23.12 11.16 -10.27
CA TRP A 260 -22.18 11.05 -11.39
C TRP A 260 -22.88 10.67 -12.69
N ALA A 261 -22.53 11.37 -13.76
CA ALA A 261 -22.88 11.01 -15.13
C ALA A 261 -21.65 10.45 -15.85
N VAL A 262 -21.85 9.41 -16.67
CA VAL A 262 -20.77 8.84 -17.49
C VAL A 262 -20.73 9.52 -18.86
N LEU A 263 -19.56 10.04 -19.22
CA LEU A 263 -19.31 10.74 -20.47
C LEU A 263 -18.35 9.96 -21.37
N GLY A 264 -18.55 10.06 -22.68
CA GLY A 264 -17.60 9.56 -23.67
C GLY A 264 -17.36 8.05 -23.64
N VAL A 265 -18.35 7.25 -23.21
CA VAL A 265 -18.25 5.78 -23.15
C VAL A 265 -17.84 5.18 -24.50
N ASN A 266 -18.36 5.71 -25.60
CA ASN A 266 -18.04 5.26 -26.96
C ASN A 266 -16.66 5.70 -27.47
N VAL A 267 -15.97 6.58 -26.73
CA VAL A 267 -14.65 7.13 -27.09
C VAL A 267 -13.57 6.57 -26.18
N PHE A 268 -13.82 6.55 -24.87
CA PHE A 268 -12.87 6.17 -23.83
C PHE A 268 -13.21 4.83 -23.17
N GLY A 269 -14.40 4.27 -23.42
CA GLY A 269 -14.71 2.92 -22.98
C GLY A 269 -13.99 1.87 -23.82
N MET A 270 -13.45 0.84 -23.16
CA MET A 270 -12.90 -0.31 -23.88
C MET A 270 -14.03 -1.05 -24.58
N ILE A 271 -13.98 -1.07 -25.91
CA ILE A 271 -14.81 -1.98 -26.72
C ILE A 271 -14.11 -3.34 -26.69
N TYR A 272 -14.65 -4.29 -25.92
CA TYR A 272 -14.36 -5.71 -26.15
C TYR A 272 -15.15 -6.13 -27.39
N ASN A 273 -14.50 -6.14 -28.56
CA ASN A 273 -15.02 -6.80 -29.75
C ASN A 273 -14.59 -8.26 -29.75
#